data_AF-A0BEZ4-F1
#
_entry.id   AF-A0BEZ4-F1
#
_cell.length_a   1.000
_cell.length_b   1.000
_cell.length_c   1.000
_cell.angle_alpha   90.00
_cell.angle_beta   90.00
_cell.angle_gamma   90.00
#
_symmetry.space_group_name_H-M   'P 1'
#
loop_
_entity.id
_entity.type
_entity.pdbx_description
1 polymer ?
#
loop_
_entity_poly.entity_id
_entity_poly.type
_entity_poly.pdbx_seq_one_letter_code
_entity_poly.pdbx_strand_id
1 'polypeptide(L)'
;MYLIFNSKWEIRKNSYKNFFSNQHEDCIQWSQDGNSILIISAELFQEKVMPFNFNSTKISAFYRQLSQYGFKVKQNEKKQKQFHHSNFQKGNMQYNNILSIREKLIALEKREKLQSHLDYRSSLSEENKKLNNELKLLQKQQLVIQAQLNIHTKIYLQICKQIKGIYEV
;
A
#
# COMPACT_ATOMS: atom_id res chain seq x y z
N MET A 1 -21.51 15.04 24.55
CA MET A 1 -21.10 13.63 24.36
C MET A 1 -19.61 13.63 24.06
N TYR A 2 -18.80 13.49 25.11
CA TYR A 2 -17.34 13.55 25.02
C TYR A 2 -16.82 12.23 24.42
N LEU A 3 -16.36 12.25 23.18
CA LEU A 3 -15.62 11.13 22.61
C LEU A 3 -14.21 11.14 23.20
N ILE A 4 -14.05 10.35 24.27
CA ILE A 4 -12.76 9.99 24.84
C ILE A 4 -12.07 9.05 23.85
N PHE A 5 -11.09 9.57 23.11
CA PHE A 5 -10.05 8.77 22.47
C PHE A 5 -8.69 9.16 23.07
N ASN A 6 -8.29 8.42 24.10
CA ASN A 6 -6.88 8.29 24.52
C ASN A 6 -6.07 7.78 23.29
N SER A 7 -4.87 8.25 22.93
CA SER A 7 -3.74 8.71 23.74
C SER A 7 -2.69 9.43 22.85
N LYS A 8 -2.09 10.53 23.36
CA LYS A 8 -0.84 11.21 22.94
C LYS A 8 -0.60 11.73 21.49
N TRP A 9 -1.53 11.67 20.52
CA TRP A 9 -1.21 11.93 19.09
C TRP A 9 -2.02 12.97 18.31
N GLU A 10 -2.82 13.80 18.94
CA GLU A 10 -3.31 14.98 18.22
C GLU A 10 -2.19 16.01 18.17
N ILE A 11 -2.07 16.74 17.05
CA ILE A 11 -1.50 18.08 17.07
C ILE A 11 -2.45 18.91 17.94
N ARG A 12 -2.45 18.68 19.26
CA ARG A 12 -3.30 19.40 20.19
C ARG A 12 -2.85 20.84 20.08
N LYS A 13 -3.82 21.75 20.16
CA LYS A 13 -3.64 23.21 20.15
C LYS A 13 -2.57 23.72 21.14
N ASN A 14 -2.14 22.90 22.09
CA ASN A 14 -1.10 23.20 23.07
C ASN A 14 0.19 22.35 22.95
N SER A 15 0.21 21.22 22.22
CA SER A 15 1.36 20.30 22.21
C SER A 15 2.49 20.75 21.29
N TYR A 16 2.20 21.45 20.20
CA TYR A 16 3.25 21.96 19.30
C TYR A 16 4.04 23.12 19.88
N LYS A 17 3.41 23.94 20.75
CA LYS A 17 4.10 25.03 21.42
C LYS A 17 5.27 24.54 22.27
N ASN A 18 5.14 23.33 22.83
CA ASN A 18 6.11 22.81 23.78
C ASN A 18 7.41 22.32 23.12
N PHE A 19 7.37 21.82 21.87
CA PHE A 19 8.59 21.33 21.22
C PHE A 19 9.31 22.37 20.35
N PHE A 20 8.70 23.53 20.09
CA PHE A 20 9.38 24.70 19.52
C PHE A 20 9.89 25.65 20.62
N SER A 21 10.18 25.14 21.81
CA SER A 21 10.77 25.91 22.90
C SER A 21 12.24 26.23 22.61
N ASN A 22 12.78 27.27 23.26
CA ASN A 22 14.19 27.66 23.08
C ASN A 22 15.17 26.52 23.45
N GLN A 23 14.74 25.53 24.24
CA GLN A 23 15.56 24.37 24.64
C GLN A 23 15.76 23.34 23.51
N HIS A 24 14.98 23.44 22.43
CA HIS A 24 15.02 22.51 21.29
C HIS A 24 15.49 23.18 20.00
N GLU A 25 15.98 24.42 20.08
CA GLU A 25 16.45 25.18 18.91
C GLU A 25 17.60 24.50 18.16
N ASP A 26 18.37 23.63 18.81
CA ASP A 26 19.44 22.85 18.20
C ASP A 26 18.93 21.70 17.31
N CYS A 27 17.66 21.32 17.44
CA CYS A 27 17.10 20.16 16.74
C CYS A 27 15.88 20.49 15.87
N ILE A 28 15.03 21.44 16.27
CA ILE A 28 13.83 21.83 15.52
C ILE A 28 13.55 23.33 15.66
N GLN A 29 13.25 23.98 14.54
CA GLN A 29 12.99 25.42 14.48
C GLN A 29 11.91 25.76 13.45
N TRP A 30 11.37 26.96 13.56
CA TRP A 30 10.65 27.59 12.46
C TRP A 30 11.65 28.18 11.45
N SER A 31 11.26 28.19 10.18
CA SER A 31 11.97 29.01 9.19
C SER A 31 11.88 30.50 9.55
N GLN A 32 12.82 31.28 9.02
CA GLN A 32 12.85 32.73 9.24
C GLN A 32 11.53 33.41 8.83
N ASP A 33 10.88 32.92 7.77
CA ASP A 33 9.58 33.39 7.30
C ASP A 33 8.37 32.79 8.06
N GLY A 34 8.60 31.84 9.00
CA GLY A 34 7.56 31.20 9.80
C GLY A 34 6.64 30.24 9.03
N ASN A 35 6.91 29.96 7.75
CA ASN A 35 6.04 29.15 6.88
C ASN A 35 6.36 27.67 6.87
N SER A 36 7.40 27.24 7.60
CA SER A 36 7.84 25.86 7.58
C SER A 36 8.60 25.47 8.85
N ILE A 37 8.67 24.16 9.06
CA ILE A 37 9.41 23.52 10.14
C ILE A 37 10.75 23.06 9.59
N LEU A 38 11.85 23.46 10.23
CA LEU A 38 13.19 22.93 9.95
C LEU A 38 13.58 21.89 11.00
N ILE A 39 14.12 20.77 10.53
CA ILE A 39 14.82 19.80 11.36
C ILE A 39 16.31 20.02 11.18
N ILE A 40 16.94 20.61 12.19
CA ILE A 40 18.38 20.92 12.19
C ILE A 40 19.18 19.65 12.42
N SER A 41 18.82 18.90 13.45
CA SER A 41 19.43 17.62 13.80
C SER A 41 18.35 16.58 14.08
N ALA A 42 18.26 15.60 13.18
CA ALA A 42 17.32 14.49 13.31
C ALA A 42 17.64 13.61 14.53
N GLU A 43 18.93 13.45 14.85
CA GLU A 43 19.41 12.66 15.98
C GLU A 43 19.03 13.32 17.31
N LEU A 44 19.33 14.61 17.46
CA LEU A 44 18.97 15.35 18.67
C LEU A 44 17.45 15.46 18.83
N PHE A 45 16.69 15.60 17.74
CA PHE A 45 15.23 15.61 17.81
C PHE A 45 14.69 14.26 18.28
N GLN A 46 15.27 13.17 17.78
CA GLN A 46 14.94 11.81 18.20
C GLN A 46 15.26 11.54 19.68
N GLU A 47 16.35 12.09 20.20
CA GLU A 47 16.72 11.90 21.60
C GLU A 47 15.92 12.81 22.55
N LYS A 48 15.84 14.11 22.22
CA LYS A 48 15.33 15.15 23.13
C LYS A 48 13.84 15.40 23.03
N VAL A 49 13.22 15.15 21.88
CA VAL A 49 11.81 15.53 21.64
C VAL A 49 10.91 14.30 21.48
N MET A 50 11.35 13.28 20.73
CA MET A 50 10.50 12.10 20.45
C MET A 50 9.97 11.40 21.72
N PRO A 51 10.78 11.08 22.75
CA PRO A 51 10.31 10.30 23.91
C PRO A 51 9.25 11.03 24.75
N PHE A 52 9.36 12.36 24.86
CA PHE A 52 8.50 13.16 25.72
C PHE A 52 7.20 13.54 25.00
N ASN A 53 7.28 13.84 23.71
CA ASN A 53 6.17 14.41 22.95
C ASN A 53 5.41 13.37 22.10
N PHE A 54 5.98 12.19 21.83
CA PHE A 54 5.41 11.19 20.93
C PHE A 54 5.39 9.78 21.58
N ASN A 55 4.63 8.82 21.01
CA ASN A 55 4.67 7.41 21.47
C ASN A 55 5.76 6.59 20.78
N SER A 56 6.34 7.11 19.70
CA SER A 56 7.47 6.47 19.03
C SER A 56 8.72 7.24 19.35
N THR A 57 9.82 6.54 19.58
CA THR A 57 11.14 7.16 19.71
C THR A 57 11.76 7.44 18.35
N LYS A 58 11.28 6.83 17.27
CA LYS A 58 11.90 6.98 15.93
C LYS A 58 11.40 8.23 15.21
N ILE A 59 12.31 9.07 14.73
CA ILE A 59 11.96 10.26 13.94
C ILE A 59 11.22 9.93 12.63
N SER A 60 11.38 8.72 12.09
CA SER A 60 10.61 8.27 10.93
C SER A 60 9.10 8.30 11.16
N ALA A 61 8.65 8.08 12.40
CA ALA A 61 7.25 8.22 12.76
C ALA A 61 6.78 9.67 12.62
N PHE A 62 7.59 10.64 13.05
CA PHE A 62 7.32 12.06 12.90
C PHE A 62 7.23 12.48 11.42
N TYR A 63 8.19 12.05 10.58
CA TYR A 63 8.12 12.31 9.15
C TYR A 63 6.88 11.72 8.47
N ARG A 64 6.50 10.50 8.86
CA ARG A 64 5.27 9.86 8.38
C ARG A 64 4.04 10.68 8.75
N GLN A 65 3.99 11.24 9.96
CA GLN A 65 2.87 12.09 10.35
C GLN A 65 2.79 13.34 9.50
N LEU A 66 3.91 14.04 9.31
CA LEU A 66 3.94 15.22 8.45
C LEU A 66 3.42 14.89 7.05
N SER A 67 3.84 13.75 6.48
CA SER A 67 3.30 13.25 5.21
C SER A 67 1.79 13.01 5.24
N GLN A 68 1.27 12.33 6.28
CA GLN A 68 -0.17 12.06 6.44
C GLN A 68 -1.02 13.34 6.59
N TYR A 69 -0.44 14.40 7.14
CA TYR A 69 -1.08 15.72 7.24
C TYR A 69 -0.83 16.61 6.03
N GLY A 70 -0.21 16.09 4.96
CA GLY A 70 -0.03 16.81 3.70
C GLY A 70 1.15 17.81 3.70
N PHE A 71 2.06 17.74 4.66
CA PHE A 71 3.27 18.56 4.64
C PHE A 71 4.18 18.14 3.49
N LYS A 72 4.66 19.14 2.74
CA LYS A 72 5.64 18.94 1.68
C LYS A 72 7.04 19.10 2.25
N VAL A 73 7.92 18.15 1.97
CA VAL A 73 9.33 18.21 2.37
C VAL A 73 10.18 18.79 1.25
N LYS A 74 11.10 19.68 1.60
CA LYS A 74 12.19 20.18 0.76
C LYS A 74 13.49 20.13 1.55
N GLN A 75 14.63 20.14 0.86
CA GLN A 75 15.91 20.36 1.49
C GLN A 75 16.31 21.83 1.30
N ASN A 76 16.81 22.47 2.35
CA ASN A 76 17.40 23.79 2.23
C ASN A 76 18.87 23.69 1.73
N GLU A 77 19.52 24.83 1.54
CA GLU A 77 20.92 24.93 1.10
C GLU A 77 21.90 24.18 2.02
N LYS A 78 21.55 24.05 3.31
CA LYS A 78 22.32 23.32 4.32
C LYS A 78 21.97 21.82 4.41
N LYS A 79 21.24 21.28 3.42
CA LYS A 79 20.73 19.89 3.38
C LYS A 79 19.81 19.50 4.55
N GLN A 80 19.26 20.48 5.26
CA GLN A 80 18.31 20.25 6.34
C GLN A 80 16.90 20.07 5.76
N LYS A 81 16.11 19.19 6.38
CA LYS A 81 14.73 18.94 5.96
C LYS A 81 13.83 20.07 6.43
N GLN A 82 13.13 20.67 5.47
CA GLN A 82 12.16 21.73 5.66
C GLN A 82 10.77 21.22 5.28
N PHE A 83 9.82 21.30 6.21
CA PHE A 83 8.45 20.82 6.02
C PHE A 83 7.49 22.00 5.96
N HIS A 84 6.81 22.15 4.84
CA HIS A 84 5.90 23.26 4.56
C HIS A 84 4.45 22.78 4.48
N HIS A 85 3.54 23.57 5.05
CA HIS A 85 2.11 23.39 4.88
C HIS A 85 1.39 24.75 5.01
N SER A 86 0.55 25.11 4.03
CA SER A 86 -0.06 26.45 3.95
C SER A 86 -0.94 26.80 5.16
N ASN A 87 -1.61 25.81 5.76
CA ASN A 87 -2.43 25.98 6.96
C ASN A 87 -1.67 25.78 8.29
N PHE A 88 -0.35 25.60 8.26
CA PHE A 88 0.50 25.40 9.45
C PHE A 88 1.66 26.39 9.43
N GLN A 89 1.41 27.61 9.90
CA GLN A 89 2.39 28.70 9.97
C GLN A 89 2.60 29.13 11.42
N LYS A 90 3.77 29.71 11.73
CA LYS A 90 4.07 30.25 13.05
C LYS A 90 3.05 31.34 13.39
N GLY A 91 2.30 31.14 14.48
CA GLY A 91 1.27 32.07 14.93
C GLY A 91 -0.09 31.95 14.22
N ASN A 92 -0.19 31.20 13.11
CA ASN A 92 -1.43 30.98 12.38
C ASN A 92 -1.56 29.51 11.95
N MET A 93 -2.25 28.73 12.78
CA MET A 93 -2.46 27.30 12.54
C MET A 93 -3.95 26.99 12.42
N GLN A 94 -4.35 26.56 11.23
CA GLN A 94 -5.74 26.22 10.93
C GLN A 94 -5.91 24.69 11.01
N TYR A 95 -5.96 24.15 12.23
CA TYR A 95 -6.01 22.70 12.48
C TYR A 95 -7.11 21.97 11.73
N ASN A 96 -8.31 22.55 11.69
CA ASN A 96 -9.45 21.92 11.01
C ASN A 96 -9.15 21.71 9.51
N ASN A 97 -8.44 22.64 8.88
CA ASN A 97 -8.07 22.53 7.47
C ASN A 97 -7.02 21.42 7.28
N ILE A 98 -6.03 21.33 8.18
CA ILE A 98 -5.02 20.26 8.17
C ILE A 98 -5.69 18.88 8.36
N LEU A 99 -6.65 18.77 9.27
CA LEU A 99 -7.41 17.53 9.50
C LEU A 99 -8.22 17.13 8.27
N SER A 100 -8.90 18.07 7.63
CA SER A 100 -9.67 17.81 6.41
C SER A 100 -8.78 17.31 5.25
N ILE A 101 -7.56 17.86 5.13
CA ILE A 101 -6.55 17.41 4.15
C ILE A 101 -6.17 15.96 4.43
N ARG A 102 -5.86 15.63 5.69
CA ARG A 102 -5.54 14.26 6.09
C ARG A 102 -6.66 13.29 5.75
N GLU A 103 -7.90 13.61 6.10
CA GLU A 103 -9.07 12.76 5.81
C GLU A 103 -9.22 12.52 4.30
N LYS A 104 -9.04 13.57 3.50
CA LYS A 104 -9.06 13.48 2.04
C LYS A 104 -7.95 12.58 1.50
N LEU A 105 -6.72 12.71 2.00
CA LEU A 105 -5.58 11.87 1.59
C LEU A 105 -5.81 10.39 1.93
N ILE A 106 -6.34 10.11 3.14
CA ILE A 106 -6.70 8.74 3.54
C ILE A 106 -7.79 8.16 2.64
N ALA A 107 -8.80 8.96 2.28
CA ALA A 107 -9.86 8.51 1.38
C ALA A 107 -9.33 8.20 -0.03
N LEU A 108 -8.39 8.99 -0.53
CA LEU A 108 -7.73 8.75 -1.82
C LEU A 108 -6.92 7.46 -1.80
N GLU A 109 -6.09 7.24 -0.77
CA GLU A 109 -5.29 6.01 -0.63
C GLU A 109 -6.17 4.76 -0.57
N LYS A 110 -7.31 4.83 0.13
CA LYS A 110 -8.29 3.73 0.17
C LYS A 110 -8.89 3.45 -1.20
N ARG A 111 -9.23 4.48 -1.97
CA ARG A 111 -9.78 4.34 -3.32
C ARG A 111 -8.76 3.72 -4.27
N GLU A 112 -7.51 4.17 -4.22
CA GLU A 112 -6.44 3.63 -5.07
C GLU A 112 -6.18 2.14 -4.79
N LYS A 113 -6.12 1.75 -3.51
CA LYS A 113 -5.99 0.34 -3.12
C LYS A 113 -7.18 -0.51 -3.53
N LEU A 114 -8.38 0.05 -3.44
CA LEU A 114 -9.58 -0.65 -3.90
C LEU A 114 -9.55 -0.83 -5.42
N GLN A 115 -9.17 0.21 -6.17
CA GLN A 115 -9.07 0.16 -7.62
C GLN A 115 -8.05 -0.89 -8.06
N SER A 116 -6.84 -0.88 -7.49
CA SER A 116 -5.81 -1.87 -7.85
C SER A 116 -6.24 -3.30 -7.55
N HIS A 117 -6.98 -3.52 -6.46
CA HIS A 117 -7.55 -4.81 -6.14
C HIS A 117 -8.65 -5.23 -7.14
N LEU A 118 -9.50 -4.29 -7.58
CA LEU A 118 -10.53 -4.55 -8.60
C LEU A 118 -9.90 -4.88 -9.96
N ASP A 119 -8.84 -4.17 -10.34
CA ASP A 119 -8.11 -4.40 -11.58
C ASP A 119 -7.47 -5.79 -11.56
N TYR A 120 -6.78 -6.15 -10.47
CA TYR A 120 -6.20 -7.48 -10.29
C TYR A 120 -7.26 -8.59 -10.39
N ARG A 121 -8.39 -8.40 -9.71
CA ARG A 121 -9.50 -9.38 -9.74
C ARG A 121 -10.08 -9.54 -11.14
N SER A 122 -10.15 -8.46 -11.92
CA SER A 122 -10.64 -8.49 -13.30
C SER A 122 -9.69 -9.29 -14.19
N SER A 123 -8.39 -9.03 -14.12
CA SER A 123 -7.36 -9.79 -14.84
C SER A 123 -7.41 -11.29 -14.50
N LEU A 124 -7.53 -11.62 -13.22
CA LEU A 124 -7.63 -13.02 -12.78
C LEU A 124 -8.91 -13.70 -13.30
N SER A 125 -10.02 -12.97 -13.40
CA SER A 125 -11.26 -13.48 -13.97
C SER A 125 -11.13 -13.81 -15.47
N GLU A 126 -10.39 -12.98 -16.22
CA GLU A 126 -10.12 -13.23 -17.64
C GLU A 126 -9.23 -14.46 -17.85
N GLU A 127 -8.19 -14.61 -17.04
CA GLU A 127 -7.30 -15.77 -17.08
C GLU A 127 -8.06 -17.07 -16.75
N ASN A 128 -8.89 -17.06 -15.70
CA ASN A 128 -9.76 -18.20 -15.38
C ASN A 128 -10.71 -18.55 -16.51
N LYS A 129 -11.25 -17.56 -17.23
CA LYS A 129 -12.11 -17.81 -18.40
C LYS A 129 -11.33 -18.47 -19.53
N LYS A 130 -10.09 -18.04 -19.79
CA LYS A 130 -9.21 -18.65 -20.80
C LYS A 130 -8.88 -20.10 -20.44
N LEU A 131 -8.42 -20.35 -19.20
CA LEU A 131 -8.12 -21.70 -18.71
C LEU A 131 -9.33 -22.63 -18.79
N ASN A 132 -10.51 -22.15 -18.41
CA ASN A 132 -11.73 -22.95 -18.53
C ASN A 132 -12.08 -23.32 -19.98
N ASN A 133 -11.83 -22.42 -20.94
CA ASN A 133 -12.05 -22.72 -22.34
C ASN A 133 -11.03 -23.74 -22.87
N GLU A 134 -9.77 -23.64 -22.45
CA GLU A 134 -8.71 -24.59 -22.80
C GLU A 134 -8.99 -25.99 -22.22
N LEU A 135 -9.40 -26.06 -20.95
CA LEU A 135 -9.82 -27.31 -20.31
C LEU A 135 -10.96 -27.99 -21.08
N LYS A 136 -11.97 -27.23 -21.52
CA LYS A 136 -13.07 -27.77 -22.34
C LYS A 136 -12.57 -28.32 -23.67
N LEU A 137 -11.61 -27.63 -24.30
CA LEU A 137 -11.03 -28.09 -25.57
C LEU A 137 -10.27 -29.40 -25.39
N LEU A 138 -9.43 -29.49 -24.36
CA LEU A 138 -8.66 -30.69 -24.03
C LEU A 138 -9.56 -31.87 -23.69
N GLN A 139 -10.63 -31.66 -22.94
CA GLN A 139 -11.64 -32.70 -22.66
C GLN A 139 -12.28 -33.23 -23.94
N LYS A 140 -12.61 -32.35 -24.90
CA LYS A 140 -13.16 -32.76 -26.19
C LYS A 140 -12.16 -33.59 -26.99
N GLN A 141 -10.89 -33.18 -27.01
CA GLN A 141 -9.82 -33.94 -27.69
C GLN A 141 -9.62 -35.32 -27.05
N GLN A 142 -9.66 -35.41 -25.73
CA GLN A 142 -9.54 -36.67 -25.00
C GLN A 142 -10.63 -37.68 -25.39
N LEU A 143 -11.89 -37.23 -25.52
CA LEU A 143 -12.99 -38.08 -25.96
C LEU A 143 -12.79 -38.63 -27.38
N VAL A 144 -12.27 -37.80 -28.29
CA VAL A 144 -11.98 -38.21 -29.68
C VAL A 144 -10.89 -39.28 -29.70
N ILE A 145 -9.80 -39.06 -28.95
CA ILE A 145 -8.69 -40.03 -28.86
C ILE A 145 -9.19 -41.35 -28.26
N GLN A 146 -10.04 -41.30 -27.23
CA GLN A 146 -10.58 -42.51 -26.60
C GLN A 146 -11.48 -43.30 -27.57
N ALA A 147 -12.29 -42.61 -28.37
CA ALA A 147 -13.07 -43.26 -29.42
C ALA A 147 -12.19 -43.92 -30.49
N GLN A 148 -11.12 -43.24 -30.93
CA GLN A 148 -10.16 -43.79 -31.88
C GLN A 148 -9.45 -45.03 -31.33
N LEU A 149 -8.98 -44.99 -30.08
CA LEU A 149 -8.37 -46.14 -29.41
C LEU A 149 -9.31 -47.34 -29.38
N ASN A 150 -10.58 -47.14 -29.04
CA ASN A 150 -11.58 -48.22 -29.04
C ASN A 150 -11.76 -48.85 -30.43
N ILE A 151 -11.74 -48.06 -31.50
CA ILE A 151 -11.82 -48.55 -32.88
C ILE A 151 -10.57 -49.38 -33.20
N HIS A 152 -9.38 -48.86 -32.91
CA HIS A 152 -8.12 -49.57 -33.13
C HIS A 152 -8.08 -50.90 -32.37
N THR A 153 -8.53 -50.94 -31.13
CA THR A 153 -8.62 -52.19 -30.34
C THR A 153 -9.55 -53.22 -31.00
N LYS A 154 -10.71 -52.79 -31.52
CA LYS A 154 -11.64 -53.70 -32.22
C LYS A 154 -11.02 -54.26 -33.50
N ILE A 155 -10.37 -53.41 -34.30
CA ILE A 155 -9.68 -53.84 -35.51
C ILE A 155 -8.58 -54.85 -35.17
N TYR A 156 -7.74 -54.54 -34.17
CA TYR A 156 -6.68 -55.43 -33.71
C TYR A 156 -7.22 -56.81 -33.30
N LEU A 157 -8.29 -56.86 -32.49
CA LEU A 157 -8.92 -58.11 -32.09
C LEU A 157 -9.48 -58.91 -33.28
N GLN A 158 -10.05 -58.22 -34.27
CA GLN A 158 -10.59 -58.87 -35.47
C GLN A 158 -9.47 -59.50 -36.31
N ILE A 159 -8.35 -58.78 -36.51
CA ILE A 159 -7.17 -59.29 -37.20
C ILE A 159 -6.62 -60.52 -36.47
N CYS A 160 -6.47 -60.45 -35.14
CA CYS A 160 -5.99 -61.60 -34.36
C CYS A 160 -6.90 -62.83 -34.50
N LYS A 161 -8.23 -62.66 -34.56
CA LYS A 161 -9.17 -63.76 -34.80
C LYS A 161 -9.01 -64.37 -36.19
N GLN A 162 -8.89 -63.54 -37.23
CA GLN A 162 -8.69 -63.99 -38.60
C GLN A 162 -7.39 -64.77 -38.76
N ILE A 163 -6.30 -64.30 -38.14
CA ILE A 163 -5.01 -65.00 -38.17
C ILE A 163 -5.13 -66.39 -37.50
N LYS A 164 -5.77 -66.50 -36.33
CA LYS A 164 -5.95 -67.80 -35.65
C LYS A 164 -6.76 -68.81 -36.49
N GLY A 165 -7.82 -68.36 -37.15
CA GLY A 165 -8.63 -69.23 -38.03
C GLY A 165 -7.92 -69.74 -39.29
N ILE A 166 -6.80 -69.11 -39.69
CA ILE A 166 -5.97 -69.56 -40.82
C ILE A 166 -5.02 -70.70 -40.42
N TYR A 167 -4.68 -70.83 -39.13
CA TYR A 167 -3.74 -71.84 -38.62
C TYR A 167 -4.44 -73.07 -37.97
N GLU A 168 -5.77 -73.12 -37.91
CA GLU A 168 -6.56 -74.24 -37.35
C GLU A 168 -7.19 -75.17 -38.43
N VAL A 169 -6.74 -75.10 -39.69
CA VAL A 169 -7.11 -76.03 -40.79
C VAL A 169 -5.92 -76.93 -41.12
#